data_AF-A0A0G2B1P8-F1
#
_entry.id   AF-A0A0G2B1P8-F1
#
_cell.length_a   1.000
_cell.length_b   1.000
_cell.length_c   1.000
_cell.angle_alpha   90.00
_cell.angle_beta   90.00
_cell.angle_gamma   90.00
#
_symmetry.space_group_name_H-M   'P 1'
#
loop_
_entity.id
_entity.type
_entity.pdbx_description
1 polymer ?
#
loop_
_entity_poly.entity_id
_entity_poly.type
_entity_poly.pdbx_seq_one_letter_code
_entity_poly.pdbx_strand_id
1 'polypeptide(L)'
;MRARIQKISKYAPSVFQGKLDFASARRGLSLTAEHPVEPVLFRALLGIVVALACAYVYFVGATILNVIARKEALAQTASLTSAVSGLEREYFAAAQNIGPEDGARLGLSPVSDALYLHRPGNLSAGAPAQAGTAAPESNEI
;
A
#
# COMPACT_ATOMS: atom_id res chain seq x y z
N MET A 1 19.30 87.47 15.94
CA MET A 1 19.61 86.21 15.23
C MET A 1 18.54 85.18 15.58
N ARG A 2 17.73 84.74 14.60
CA ARG A 2 16.67 83.73 14.78
C ARG A 2 16.98 82.54 13.86
N ALA A 3 17.12 81.36 14.46
CA ALA A 3 17.45 80.12 13.78
C ALA A 3 16.28 79.64 12.89
N ARG A 4 16.56 79.36 11.60
CA ARG A 4 15.63 78.67 10.70
C ARG A 4 15.78 77.17 10.90
N ILE A 5 14.75 76.55 11.48
CA ILE A 5 14.63 75.09 11.56
C ILE A 5 14.19 74.61 10.17
N GLN A 6 15.10 73.98 9.42
CA GLN A 6 14.74 73.21 8.23
C GLN A 6 14.14 71.89 8.69
N LYS A 7 12.81 71.78 8.57
CA LYS A 7 12.10 70.56 8.86
C LYS A 7 11.50 70.00 7.56
N ILE A 8 11.63 68.67 7.47
CA ILE A 8 10.82 67.71 6.72
C ILE A 8 11.51 67.15 5.47
N SER A 9 12.26 66.09 5.77
CA SER A 9 12.45 64.88 5.00
C SER A 9 11.48 64.70 3.82
N LYS A 10 12.02 64.87 2.62
CA LYS A 10 11.46 64.34 1.37
C LYS A 10 11.67 62.81 1.37
N TYR A 11 10.83 62.08 2.11
CA TYR A 11 10.77 60.63 1.95
C TYR A 11 10.20 60.31 0.57
N ALA A 12 10.98 59.58 -0.22
CA ALA A 12 10.55 59.03 -1.51
C ALA A 12 9.33 58.12 -1.29
N PRO A 13 8.25 58.25 -2.08
CA PRO A 13 7.13 57.35 -1.98
C PRO A 13 7.56 55.93 -2.39
N SER A 14 7.36 55.01 -1.46
CA SER A 14 7.62 53.58 -1.57
C SER A 14 6.93 52.98 -2.80
N VAL A 15 7.73 52.37 -3.67
CA VAL A 15 7.29 51.57 -4.84
C VAL A 15 6.51 50.30 -4.39
N PHE A 16 6.50 49.99 -3.10
CA PHE A 16 5.81 48.83 -2.53
C PHE A 16 4.41 49.14 -1.97
N GLN A 17 3.91 50.38 -2.10
CA GLN A 17 2.54 50.72 -1.73
C GLN A 17 1.56 50.45 -2.89
N GLY A 18 1.74 49.32 -3.57
CA GLY A 18 0.79 48.77 -4.53
C GLY A 18 -0.45 48.30 -3.80
N LYS A 19 -1.46 49.16 -3.67
CA LYS A 19 -2.82 48.74 -3.38
C LYS A 19 -3.24 47.80 -4.52
N LEU A 20 -3.28 46.50 -4.26
CA LEU A 20 -3.96 45.55 -5.14
C LEU A 20 -5.46 45.82 -5.01
N ASP A 21 -5.93 46.78 -5.81
CA ASP A 21 -7.32 47.21 -5.83
C ASP A 21 -8.15 46.21 -6.66
N PHE A 22 -8.48 45.07 -6.04
CA PHE A 22 -9.32 44.02 -6.63
C PHE A 22 -10.76 44.48 -6.93
N ALA A 23 -11.13 45.72 -6.59
CA ALA A 23 -12.40 46.32 -6.99
C ALA A 23 -12.50 46.55 -8.50
N SER A 24 -11.36 46.73 -9.19
CA SER A 24 -11.28 46.85 -10.65
C SER A 24 -11.57 45.53 -11.39
N ALA A 25 -11.28 44.38 -10.77
CA ALA A 25 -11.65 43.07 -11.32
C ALA A 25 -13.18 42.82 -11.33
N ARG A 26 -13.96 43.61 -10.58
CA ARG A 26 -15.44 43.56 -10.63
C ARG A 26 -16.06 44.47 -11.68
N ARG A 27 -15.33 45.46 -12.23
CA ARG A 27 -15.85 46.37 -13.25
C ARG A 27 -15.50 45.86 -14.65
N GLY A 28 -16.31 44.91 -15.11
CA GLY A 28 -16.62 44.73 -16.52
C GLY A 28 -15.50 44.25 -17.42
N LEU A 29 -15.52 42.96 -17.73
CA LEU A 29 -15.16 42.45 -19.06
C LEU A 29 -16.02 43.18 -20.11
N SER A 30 -15.58 44.38 -20.51
CA SER A 30 -16.22 45.26 -21.49
C SER A 30 -15.94 44.79 -22.93
N LEU A 31 -16.26 43.52 -23.21
CA LEU A 31 -16.28 42.93 -24.54
C LEU A 31 -17.65 42.31 -24.88
N THR A 32 -18.63 42.37 -23.97
CA THR A 32 -19.82 41.47 -24.01
C THR A 32 -21.16 42.22 -24.03
N ALA A 33 -21.23 43.35 -24.73
CA ALA A 33 -22.48 44.10 -24.86
C ALA A 33 -23.46 43.49 -25.89
N GLU A 34 -23.02 42.54 -26.73
CA GLU A 34 -23.83 42.06 -27.86
C GLU A 34 -24.42 40.65 -27.70
N HIS A 35 -23.85 39.75 -26.88
CA HIS A 35 -24.33 38.36 -26.78
C HIS A 35 -24.47 37.88 -25.32
N PRO A 36 -25.70 37.66 -24.80
CA PRO A 36 -25.93 37.25 -23.41
C PRO A 36 -25.46 35.81 -23.09
N VAL A 37 -25.00 35.06 -24.10
CA VAL A 37 -24.62 33.64 -23.99
C VAL A 37 -23.15 33.46 -23.57
N GLU A 38 -22.29 34.43 -23.88
CA GLU A 38 -20.86 34.39 -23.55
C GLU A 38 -20.54 34.24 -22.05
N PRO A 39 -21.18 34.97 -21.12
CA PRO A 39 -20.86 34.82 -19.69
C PRO A 39 -21.28 33.46 -19.13
N VAL A 40 -22.31 32.83 -19.70
CA VAL A 40 -22.74 31.48 -19.31
C VAL A 40 -21.71 30.46 -19.80
N LEU A 41 -21.27 30.57 -21.06
CA LEU A 41 -20.27 29.67 -21.63
C LEU A 41 -18.94 29.76 -20.88
N PHE A 42 -18.47 30.97 -20.55
CA PHE A 42 -17.24 31.16 -19.80
C PHE A 42 -17.32 30.57 -18.38
N ARG A 43 -18.46 30.74 -17.69
CA ARG A 43 -18.68 30.13 -16.37
C ARG A 43 -18.77 28.60 -16.45
N ALA A 44 -19.40 28.07 -17.48
CA ALA A 44 -19.46 26.62 -17.71
C ALA A 44 -18.06 26.06 -17.97
N LEU A 45 -17.27 26.71 -18.83
CA LEU A 45 -15.89 26.32 -19.11
C LEU A 45 -15.04 26.36 -17.83
N LEU A 46 -15.14 27.44 -17.04
CA LEU A 46 -14.44 27.56 -15.78
C LEU A 46 -14.86 26.46 -14.80
N GLY A 47 -16.15 26.17 -14.71
CA GLY A 47 -16.69 25.08 -13.88
C GLY A 47 -16.14 23.72 -14.30
N ILE A 48 -16.05 23.45 -15.60
CA ILE A 48 -15.47 22.21 -16.15
C ILE A 48 -13.99 22.10 -15.80
N VAL A 49 -13.22 23.18 -15.95
CA VAL A 49 -11.78 23.20 -15.59
C VAL A 49 -11.59 22.92 -14.10
N VAL A 50 -12.40 23.53 -13.23
CA VAL A 50 -12.35 23.27 -11.79
C VAL A 50 -12.75 21.82 -11.48
N ALA A 51 -13.80 21.30 -12.11
CA ALA A 51 -14.22 19.91 -11.93
C ALA A 51 -13.14 18.92 -12.36
N LEU A 52 -12.48 19.16 -13.49
CA LEU A 52 -11.33 18.38 -13.96
C LEU A 52 -10.16 18.43 -12.99
N ALA A 53 -9.84 19.61 -12.44
CA ALA A 53 -8.79 19.76 -11.45
C ALA A 53 -9.11 18.98 -10.16
N CYS A 54 -10.34 19.07 -9.65
CA CYS A 54 -10.79 18.30 -8.50
C CYS A 54 -10.76 16.79 -8.76
N ALA A 55 -11.24 16.35 -9.93
CA ALA A 55 -11.22 14.95 -10.33
C ALA A 55 -9.78 14.42 -10.43
N TYR A 56 -8.86 15.21 -10.99
CA TYR A 56 -7.45 14.87 -11.06
C TYR A 56 -6.84 14.68 -9.67
N VAL A 57 -7.03 15.63 -8.76
CA VAL A 57 -6.52 15.53 -7.38
C VAL A 57 -7.12 14.33 -6.66
N TYR A 58 -8.43 14.10 -6.80
CA TYR A 58 -9.10 12.93 -6.23
C TYR A 58 -8.53 11.62 -6.77
N PHE A 59 -8.37 11.52 -8.09
CA PHE A 59 -7.86 10.32 -8.75
C PHE A 59 -6.41 10.01 -8.34
N VAL A 60 -5.55 11.02 -8.31
CA VAL A 60 -4.16 10.87 -7.85
C VAL A 60 -4.13 10.45 -6.37
N GLY A 61 -4.94 11.08 -5.51
CA GLY A 61 -5.04 10.72 -4.10
C GLY A 61 -5.50 9.29 -3.89
N ALA A 62 -6.58 8.88 -4.57
CA ALA A 62 -7.11 7.52 -4.51
C ALA A 62 -6.09 6.49 -5.02
N THR A 63 -5.35 6.81 -6.09
CA THR A 63 -4.31 5.93 -6.64
C THR A 63 -3.18 5.71 -5.64
N ILE A 64 -2.70 6.79 -4.99
CA ILE A 64 -1.64 6.70 -3.99
C ILE A 64 -2.10 5.85 -2.79
N LEU A 65 -3.31 6.09 -2.28
CA LEU A 65 -3.86 5.31 -1.16
C LEU A 65 -3.99 3.82 -1.51
N ASN A 66 -4.46 3.51 -2.71
CA ASN A 66 -4.58 2.12 -3.17
C ASN A 66 -3.21 1.43 -3.27
N VAL A 67 -2.18 2.14 -3.75
CA VAL A 67 -0.80 1.62 -3.80
C VAL A 67 -0.26 1.38 -2.39
N ILE A 68 -0.49 2.29 -1.44
CA ILE A 68 -0.06 2.13 -0.04
C ILE A 68 -0.74 0.92 0.60
N ALA A 69 -2.07 0.80 0.46
CA ALA A 69 -2.82 -0.33 1.00
C ALA A 69 -2.32 -1.67 0.45
N ARG A 70 -2.03 -1.72 -0.87
CA ARG A 70 -1.45 -2.91 -1.49
C ARG A 70 -0.07 -3.25 -0.93
N LYS A 71 0.79 -2.25 -0.74
CA LYS A 71 2.13 -2.46 -0.15
C LYS A 71 2.04 -2.98 1.28
N GLU A 72 1.14 -2.42 2.07
CA GLU A 72 0.91 -2.84 3.45
C GLU A 72 0.42 -4.29 3.52
N ALA A 73 -0.55 -4.67 2.68
CA ALA A 73 -1.04 -6.05 2.60
C ALA A 73 0.07 -7.04 2.21
N LEU A 74 0.94 -6.68 1.26
CA LEU A 74 2.09 -7.50 0.90
C LEU A 74 3.10 -7.64 2.04
N ALA A 75 3.38 -6.55 2.77
CA ALA A 75 4.29 -6.57 3.92
C ALA A 75 3.74 -7.45 5.05
N GLN A 76 2.45 -7.34 5.36
CA GLN A 76 1.78 -8.18 6.35
C GLN A 76 1.79 -9.66 5.95
N THR A 77 1.56 -9.95 4.66
CA THR A 77 1.62 -11.33 4.14
C THR A 77 3.03 -11.91 4.30
N ALA A 78 4.06 -11.15 3.93
CA ALA A 78 5.45 -11.57 4.10
C ALA A 78 5.81 -11.82 5.59
N SER A 79 5.33 -10.97 6.49
CA SER A 79 5.51 -11.13 7.94
C SER A 79 4.82 -12.39 8.47
N LEU A 80 3.57 -12.64 8.08
CA LEU A 80 2.83 -13.84 8.46
C LEU A 80 3.52 -15.11 7.96
N THR A 81 3.92 -15.15 6.70
CA THR A 81 4.65 -16.30 6.13
C THR A 81 5.94 -16.57 6.90
N SER A 82 6.71 -15.52 7.24
CA SER A 82 7.92 -15.68 8.04
C SER A 82 7.62 -16.24 9.45
N ALA A 83 6.53 -15.81 10.08
CA ALA A 83 6.12 -16.32 11.38
C ALA A 83 5.71 -17.79 11.31
N VAL A 84 4.94 -18.18 10.29
CA VAL A 84 4.54 -19.57 10.05
C VAL A 84 5.76 -20.45 9.85
N SER A 85 6.71 -20.05 9.00
CA SER A 85 7.95 -20.82 8.80
C SER A 85 8.79 -20.95 10.08
N GLY A 86 8.77 -19.93 10.94
CA GLY A 86 9.38 -20.01 12.28
C GLY A 86 8.72 -21.07 13.15
N LEU A 87 7.39 -21.04 13.25
CA LEU A 87 6.60 -22.01 14.03
C LEU A 87 6.73 -23.43 13.49
N GLU A 88 6.75 -23.62 12.18
CA GLU A 88 6.97 -24.93 11.56
C GLU A 88 8.33 -25.49 11.95
N ARG A 89 9.39 -24.67 11.89
CA ARG A 89 10.73 -25.08 12.31
C ARG A 89 10.78 -25.47 13.79
N GLU A 90 10.17 -24.67 14.65
CA GLU A 90 10.07 -24.95 16.09
C GLU A 90 9.29 -26.25 16.35
N TYR A 91 8.17 -26.45 15.65
CA TYR A 91 7.38 -27.67 15.73
C TYR A 91 8.19 -28.89 15.31
N PHE A 92 8.90 -28.83 14.18
CA PHE A 92 9.73 -29.95 13.74
C PHE A 92 10.88 -30.23 14.71
N ALA A 93 11.51 -29.19 15.28
CA ALA A 93 12.53 -29.37 16.30
C ALA A 93 11.98 -30.00 17.58
N ALA A 94 10.77 -29.62 18.00
CA ALA A 94 10.09 -30.23 19.14
C ALA A 94 9.66 -31.68 18.87
N ALA A 95 9.11 -31.94 17.68
CA ALA A 95 8.63 -33.27 17.27
C ALA A 95 9.75 -34.30 17.11
N GLN A 96 10.96 -33.88 16.71
CA GLN A 96 12.12 -34.77 16.67
C GLN A 96 12.50 -35.34 18.04
N ASN A 97 12.13 -34.67 19.13
CA ASN A 97 12.38 -35.13 20.49
C ASN A 97 11.26 -36.02 21.04
N ILE A 98 10.22 -36.33 20.26
CA ILE A 98 9.12 -37.20 20.67
C ILE A 98 9.37 -38.59 20.09
N GLY A 99 9.93 -39.47 20.90
CA GLY A 99 10.18 -40.87 20.54
C GLY A 99 9.09 -41.82 21.05
N PRO A 100 9.02 -43.06 20.53
CA PRO A 100 8.14 -44.10 21.08
C PRO A 100 8.43 -44.39 22.56
N GLU A 101 9.67 -44.16 23.01
CA GLU A 101 10.07 -44.20 24.41
C GLU A 101 9.32 -43.18 25.30
N ASP A 102 8.95 -42.00 24.79
CA ASP A 102 8.16 -41.02 25.55
C ASP A 102 6.71 -41.50 25.74
N GLY A 103 6.17 -42.21 24.74
CA GLY A 103 4.87 -42.89 24.85
C GLY A 103 4.87 -43.94 25.95
N ALA A 104 5.94 -44.75 26.04
CA ALA A 104 6.10 -45.74 27.10
C ALA A 104 6.17 -45.09 28.50
N ARG A 105 6.82 -43.93 28.64
CA ARG A 105 6.87 -43.16 29.90
C ARG A 105 5.52 -42.60 30.34
N LEU A 106 4.63 -42.35 29.39
CA LEU A 106 3.24 -41.92 29.64
C LEU A 106 2.29 -43.10 29.96
N GLY A 107 2.81 -44.33 30.02
CA GLY A 107 2.01 -45.53 30.26
C GLY A 107 1.24 -46.01 29.02
N LEU A 108 1.57 -45.50 27.84
CA LEU A 108 1.02 -45.96 26.58
C LEU A 108 1.76 -47.23 26.15
N SER A 109 1.02 -48.30 25.91
CA SER A 109 1.57 -49.55 25.37
C SER A 109 1.71 -49.42 23.85
N PRO A 110 2.83 -49.87 23.24
CA PRO A 110 2.96 -49.89 21.80
C PRO A 110 1.83 -50.73 21.18
N VAL A 111 1.13 -50.15 20.20
CA VAL A 111 0.08 -50.85 19.46
C VAL A 111 0.75 -51.73 18.41
N SER A 112 0.78 -53.03 18.67
CA SER A 112 1.41 -54.03 17.80
C SER A 112 0.70 -54.23 16.46
N ASP A 113 -0.60 -53.90 16.40
CA ASP A 113 -1.48 -54.07 15.24
C ASP A 113 -2.02 -52.72 14.77
N ALA A 114 -1.15 -51.90 14.18
CA ALA A 114 -1.56 -50.66 13.53
C ALA A 114 -2.14 -50.97 12.14
N LEU A 115 -3.46 -51.12 12.05
CA LEU A 115 -4.16 -51.19 10.77
C LEU A 115 -4.19 -49.79 10.13
N TYR A 116 -3.19 -49.49 9.29
CA TYR A 116 -3.15 -48.24 8.53
C TYR A 116 -4.24 -48.25 7.46
N LEU A 117 -5.34 -47.55 7.72
CA LEU A 117 -6.39 -47.32 6.74
C LEU A 117 -5.91 -46.26 5.74
N HIS A 118 -5.51 -46.71 4.54
CA HIS A 118 -5.15 -45.81 3.47
C HIS A 118 -6.40 -45.10 2.93
N ARG A 119 -6.48 -43.78 3.13
CA ARG A 119 -7.50 -42.93 2.52
C ARG A 119 -6.97 -42.45 1.16
N PRO A 120 -7.51 -42.91 0.01
CA PRO A 120 -7.13 -42.39 -1.29
C PRO A 120 -7.68 -40.97 -1.44
N GLY A 121 -6.88 -39.98 -1.03
CA GLY A 121 -7.13 -38.56 -1.23
C GLY A 121 -6.28 -38.05 -2.38
N ASN A 122 -6.91 -37.85 -3.53
CA ASN A 122 -6.49 -37.07 -4.71
C ASN A 122 -4.99 -36.73 -4.86
N LEU A 123 -4.23 -37.65 -5.48
CA LEU A 123 -2.89 -37.40 -6.02
C LEU A 123 -2.97 -36.51 -7.27
N SER A 124 -3.21 -35.21 -7.11
CA SER A 124 -3.06 -34.24 -8.19
C SER A 124 -2.48 -32.91 -7.72
N ALA A 125 -1.36 -32.94 -6.99
CA ALA A 125 -0.38 -31.85 -7.00
C ALA A 125 0.89 -32.28 -6.29
N GLY A 126 1.98 -32.49 -7.05
CA GLY A 126 3.32 -32.65 -6.48
C GLY A 126 3.92 -34.04 -6.62
N ALA A 127 4.10 -34.50 -7.85
CA ALA A 127 5.16 -35.48 -8.11
C ALA A 127 6.51 -34.84 -7.75
N PRO A 128 7.34 -35.58 -7.01
CA PRO A 128 8.64 -35.87 -7.58
C PRO A 128 8.74 -37.38 -7.75
N ALA A 129 8.87 -37.79 -9.01
CA ALA A 129 9.35 -39.11 -9.34
C ALA A 129 10.80 -39.22 -8.85
N GLN A 130 11.03 -40.02 -7.81
CA GLN A 130 12.30 -40.66 -7.54
C GLN A 130 12.05 -41.93 -6.73
N ALA A 131 12.00 -43.06 -7.42
CA ALA A 131 12.25 -44.36 -6.82
C ALA A 131 13.47 -44.95 -7.52
N GLY A 132 14.62 -44.41 -7.16
CA GLY A 132 15.85 -45.19 -7.16
C GLY A 132 15.81 -46.08 -5.92
N THR A 133 15.61 -47.37 -6.13
CA THR A 133 15.97 -48.41 -5.16
C THR A 133 16.82 -49.42 -5.88
N ALA A 134 18.13 -49.20 -5.79
CA ALA A 134 19.07 -50.29 -5.69
C ALA A 134 18.81 -51.04 -4.37
N ALA A 135 18.72 -52.36 -4.43
CA ALA A 135 19.22 -53.19 -3.35
C ALA A 135 19.66 -54.56 -3.93
N PRO A 136 20.83 -55.05 -3.52
CA PRO A 136 21.39 -56.34 -3.91
C PRO A 136 20.84 -57.46 -3.01
N GLU A 137 20.69 -58.67 -3.54
CA GLU A 137 20.66 -59.85 -2.68
C GLU A 137 21.37 -61.01 -3.38
N SER A 138 22.35 -61.52 -2.63
CA SER A 138 23.25 -62.61 -2.91
C SER A 138 22.66 -63.95 -2.43
N ASN A 139 23.06 -65.02 -3.13
CA ASN A 139 23.47 -66.33 -2.58
C ASN A 139 22.50 -67.53 -2.66
N GLU A 140 23.07 -68.63 -3.14
CA GLU A 140 22.77 -70.07 -2.94
C GLU A 140 21.36 -70.57 -3.32
N ILE A 141 21.19 -71.55 -4.21
CA ILE A 141 21.77 -72.92 -4.27
C ILE A 141 22.12 -73.32 -5.70
#